data_AF-A0A7W0MJ45-F1
#
_entry.id   AF-A0A7W0MJ45-F1
#
_cell.length_a   1.000
_cell.length_b   1.000
_cell.length_c   1.000
_cell.angle_alpha   90.00
_cell.angle_beta   90.00
_cell.angle_gamma   90.00
#
_symmetry.space_group_name_H-M   'P 1'
#
loop_
_entity.id
_entity.type
_entity.pdbx_description
1 polymer ?
#
loop_
_entity_poly.entity_id
_entity_poly.type
_entity_poly.pdbx_seq_one_letter_code
_entity_poly.pdbx_strand_id
1 'polypeptide(L)'
;MRQIIWLLIMSLSTSCFPNRSVQTNRSTAPTASNVERQVKVTLDVFSGKENPTWLLSEEQADALISVLDALPASVPSSFFDGLGYRGFLVTTTDSESGETSSVTAYKGKIRYSSGEVVKYLTDKGRRVEKLLLESGGARLDPSIHNVVEREIEPPEK
;
A
#
# COMPACT_ATOMS: atom_id res chain seq x y z
N MET A 1 5.92 -75.06 -2.47
CA MET A 1 7.29 -75.61 -2.45
C MET A 1 7.81 -75.72 -3.88
N ARG A 2 9.13 -75.48 -4.06
CA ARG A 2 9.94 -75.44 -5.30
C ARG A 2 9.90 -74.09 -6.03
N GLN A 3 10.79 -73.11 -5.77
CA GLN A 3 12.25 -73.00 -6.04
C GLN A 3 12.62 -73.29 -7.51
N ILE A 4 13.14 -72.28 -8.22
CA ILE A 4 14.43 -72.30 -8.95
C ILE A 4 14.84 -70.85 -9.26
N ILE A 5 16.04 -70.52 -8.80
CA ILE A 5 16.86 -69.34 -9.05
C ILE A 5 17.67 -69.57 -10.32
N TRP A 6 17.85 -68.54 -11.16
CA TRP A 6 19.09 -68.33 -11.91
C TRP A 6 19.42 -66.83 -12.00
N LEU A 7 20.61 -66.49 -11.54
CA LEU A 7 21.33 -65.23 -11.79
C LEU A 7 21.62 -65.07 -13.29
N LEU A 8 21.70 -63.83 -13.79
CA LEU A 8 22.95 -63.23 -14.32
C LEU A 8 22.74 -61.84 -14.97
N ILE A 9 23.54 -60.87 -14.48
CA ILE A 9 24.43 -59.95 -15.23
C ILE A 9 23.90 -58.74 -16.02
N MET A 10 24.39 -57.58 -15.54
CA MET A 10 24.85 -56.35 -16.21
C MET A 10 24.06 -55.71 -17.35
N SER A 11 23.74 -54.43 -17.17
CA SER A 11 24.50 -53.38 -17.90
C SER A 11 24.23 -51.99 -17.32
N LEU A 12 25.30 -51.24 -17.13
CA LEU A 12 25.29 -49.79 -16.88
C LEU A 12 24.65 -49.10 -18.08
N SER A 13 23.71 -48.18 -17.81
CA SER A 13 23.41 -47.10 -18.74
C SER A 13 23.44 -45.80 -17.95
N THR A 14 24.64 -45.23 -17.88
CA THR A 14 24.88 -43.84 -17.51
C THR A 14 24.17 -42.99 -18.56
N SER A 15 22.95 -42.55 -18.26
CA SER A 15 22.26 -41.56 -19.08
C SER A 15 22.96 -40.21 -18.88
N CYS A 16 23.91 -39.90 -19.75
CA CYS A 16 24.35 -38.54 -20.02
C CYS A 16 23.13 -37.74 -20.48
N PHE A 17 22.63 -36.84 -19.64
CA PHE A 17 21.72 -35.78 -20.07
C PHE A 17 22.54 -34.50 -20.27
N PRO A 18 22.80 -34.07 -21.53
CA PRO A 18 23.05 -32.67 -21.80
C PRO A 18 21.71 -32.06 -22.23
N ASN A 19 20.97 -31.45 -21.30
CA ASN A 19 19.94 -30.50 -21.73
C ASN A 19 20.12 -29.16 -21.03
N ARG A 20 20.89 -28.35 -21.74
CA ARG A 20 21.01 -26.91 -21.69
C ARG A 20 19.63 -26.25 -21.59
N SER A 21 19.17 -25.94 -20.39
CA SER A 21 18.17 -24.89 -20.17
C SER A 21 18.85 -23.52 -20.27
N VAL A 22 19.05 -23.06 -21.50
CA VAL A 22 19.12 -21.62 -21.77
C VAL A 22 17.68 -21.11 -21.73
N GLN A 23 17.29 -20.56 -20.60
CA GLN A 23 16.19 -19.59 -20.50
C GLN A 23 16.63 -18.55 -19.47
N THR A 24 17.48 -17.64 -19.92
CA THR A 24 17.10 -16.26 -20.28
C THR A 24 16.86 -15.40 -19.04
N ASN A 25 17.97 -14.94 -18.47
CA ASN A 25 18.03 -13.59 -17.91
C ASN A 25 17.60 -12.60 -19.01
N ARG A 26 16.32 -12.29 -19.03
CA ARG A 26 15.73 -11.09 -19.62
C ARG A 26 14.42 -10.86 -18.90
N SER A 27 14.52 -10.37 -17.66
CA SER A 27 13.45 -9.55 -17.10
C SER A 27 13.49 -8.24 -17.89
N THR A 28 12.79 -8.23 -19.02
CA THR A 28 12.43 -7.01 -19.73
C THR A 28 10.92 -6.87 -19.53
N ALA A 29 10.53 -6.58 -18.29
CA ALA A 29 9.35 -5.76 -18.10
C ALA A 29 9.73 -4.35 -18.59
N PRO A 30 8.83 -3.66 -19.30
CA PRO A 30 9.14 -2.36 -19.88
C PRO A 30 9.53 -1.40 -18.76
N THR A 31 10.50 -0.55 -19.05
CA THR A 31 10.72 0.72 -18.37
C THR A 31 9.38 1.47 -18.32
N ALA A 32 8.58 1.22 -17.29
CA ALA A 32 7.65 2.22 -16.79
C ALA A 32 8.57 3.32 -16.28
N SER A 33 8.44 4.51 -16.85
CA SER A 33 9.11 5.71 -16.38
C SER A 33 8.89 5.80 -14.88
N ASN A 34 9.91 5.43 -14.10
CA ASN A 34 9.85 5.45 -12.65
C ASN A 34 9.99 6.92 -12.26
N VAL A 35 8.87 7.63 -12.32
CA VAL A 35 8.75 8.89 -11.60
C VAL A 35 8.80 8.49 -10.14
N GLU A 36 10.00 8.53 -9.55
CA GLU A 36 10.21 8.21 -8.16
C GLU A 36 9.40 9.22 -7.34
N ARG A 37 8.24 8.81 -6.84
CA ARG A 37 7.40 9.63 -5.97
C ARG A 37 7.50 9.11 -4.55
N GLN A 38 7.87 9.99 -3.63
CA GLN A 38 7.89 9.65 -2.22
C GLN A 38 6.52 9.96 -1.61
N VAL A 39 5.83 8.92 -1.14
CA VAL A 39 4.54 9.06 -0.46
C VAL A 39 4.71 8.83 1.03
N LYS A 40 4.58 9.90 1.81
CA LYS A 40 4.67 9.91 3.26
C LYS A 40 3.29 10.01 3.88
N VAL A 41 3.00 9.15 4.85
CA VAL A 41 1.77 9.16 5.64
C VAL A 41 2.09 9.61 7.05
N THR A 42 1.32 10.57 7.55
CA THR A 42 1.29 10.99 8.96
C THR A 42 -0.11 10.73 9.51
N LEU A 43 -0.19 9.90 10.56
CA LEU A 43 -1.44 9.67 11.29
C LEU A 43 -1.60 10.76 12.35
N ASP A 44 -2.58 11.64 12.17
CA ASP A 44 -2.82 12.75 13.08
C ASP A 44 -3.75 12.34 14.22
N VAL A 45 -3.16 11.97 15.37
CA VAL A 45 -3.88 11.34 16.49
C VAL A 45 -3.46 11.88 17.87
N PHE A 46 -2.30 12.52 17.98
CA PHE A 46 -1.78 13.00 19.27
C PHE A 46 -1.85 14.51 19.42
N SER A 47 -2.04 14.98 20.66
CA SER A 47 -2.06 16.42 20.97
C SER A 47 -0.87 16.85 21.86
N GLY A 48 0.18 16.03 21.91
CA GLY A 48 1.38 16.30 22.73
C GLY A 48 2.54 15.32 22.55
N LYS A 49 2.44 14.37 21.61
CA LYS A 49 3.52 13.49 21.16
C LYS A 49 3.65 13.62 19.65
N GLU A 50 4.80 13.23 19.12
CA GLU A 50 5.00 13.17 17.67
C GLU A 50 4.01 12.17 17.04
N ASN A 51 3.42 12.56 15.91
CA ASN A 51 2.46 11.74 15.19
C ASN A 51 3.17 10.58 14.46
N PRO A 52 2.63 9.34 14.49
CA PRO A 52 3.20 8.23 13.75
C PRO A 52 3.30 8.57 12.26
N THR A 53 4.48 8.32 11.69
CA THR A 53 4.77 8.68 10.30
C THR A 53 5.54 7.54 9.61
N TRP A 54 5.17 7.22 8.38
CA TRP A 54 5.84 6.19 7.58
C TRP A 54 5.79 6.51 6.07
N LEU A 55 6.57 5.78 5.29
CA LEU A 55 6.55 5.84 3.82
C LEU A 55 5.78 4.65 3.27
N LEU A 56 5.01 4.88 2.21
CA LEU A 56 4.39 3.81 1.44
C LEU A 56 5.40 3.19 0.46
N SER A 57 5.24 1.90 0.18
CA SER A 57 5.87 1.30 -1.00
C SER A 57 5.21 1.82 -2.28
N GLU A 58 5.84 1.57 -3.43
CA GLU A 58 5.29 1.94 -4.73
C GLU A 58 3.91 1.29 -4.95
N GLU A 59 3.78 -0.01 -4.62
CA GLU A 59 2.53 -0.75 -4.77
C GLU A 59 1.42 -0.20 -3.84
N GLN A 60 1.77 0.18 -2.62
CA GLN A 60 0.83 0.81 -1.69
C GLN A 60 0.39 2.20 -2.16
N ALA A 61 1.32 2.98 -2.71
CA ALA A 61 1.02 4.27 -3.30
C ALA A 61 0.09 4.15 -4.52
N ASP A 62 0.33 3.16 -5.38
CA ASP A 62 -0.52 2.89 -6.56
C ASP A 62 -1.93 2.47 -6.17
N ALA A 63 -2.04 1.62 -5.16
CA ALA A 63 -3.34 1.23 -4.62
C ALA A 63 -4.08 2.44 -4.04
N LEU A 64 -3.40 3.33 -3.32
CA LEU A 64 -3.98 4.56 -2.79
C LEU A 64 -4.49 5.49 -3.91
N ILE A 65 -3.66 5.75 -4.92
CA ILE A 65 -4.03 6.60 -6.07
C ILE A 65 -5.24 6.01 -6.80
N SER A 66 -5.22 4.70 -7.08
CA SER A 66 -6.33 4.01 -7.74
C SER A 66 -7.65 4.15 -6.98
N VAL A 67 -7.60 4.13 -5.63
CA VAL A 67 -8.80 4.35 -4.81
C VAL A 67 -9.24 5.82 -4.90
N LEU A 68 -8.31 6.77 -4.79
CA LEU A 68 -8.60 8.22 -4.83
C LEU A 68 -9.23 8.65 -6.16
N ASP A 69 -8.70 8.17 -7.28
CA ASP A 69 -9.20 8.50 -8.63
C ASP A 69 -10.63 8.00 -8.88
N ALA A 70 -11.04 6.93 -8.17
CA ALA A 70 -12.38 6.37 -8.26
C ALA A 70 -13.41 7.08 -7.35
N LEU A 71 -12.98 8.00 -6.48
CA LEU A 71 -13.90 8.66 -5.55
C LEU A 71 -14.72 9.76 -6.23
N PRO A 72 -16.03 9.86 -5.93
CA PRO A 72 -16.84 10.96 -6.41
C PRO A 72 -16.43 12.28 -5.75
N ALA A 73 -16.47 13.35 -6.52
CA ALA A 73 -16.32 14.72 -6.02
C ALA A 73 -17.41 15.03 -4.98
N SER A 74 -17.07 15.90 -4.03
CA SER A 74 -17.96 16.38 -2.99
C SER A 74 -17.86 17.90 -2.83
N VAL A 75 -18.85 18.47 -2.15
CA VAL A 75 -18.79 19.88 -1.75
C VAL A 75 -17.73 20.06 -0.64
N PRO A 76 -17.13 21.26 -0.52
CA PRO A 76 -16.22 21.56 0.57
C PRO A 76 -16.81 21.21 1.94
N SER A 77 -16.00 20.61 2.80
CA SER A 77 -16.42 20.20 4.14
C SER A 77 -15.36 20.55 5.18
N SER A 78 -15.80 20.91 6.37
CA SER A 78 -14.90 21.09 7.52
C SER A 78 -14.33 19.76 7.99
N PHE A 79 -13.07 19.83 8.41
CA PHE A 79 -12.33 18.78 9.10
C PHE A 79 -12.31 19.12 10.59
N PHE A 80 -12.21 18.08 11.43
CA PHE A 80 -12.20 18.25 12.88
C PHE A 80 -10.87 18.87 13.34
N ASP A 81 -10.95 19.86 14.22
CA ASP A 81 -9.82 20.65 14.74
C ASP A 81 -9.57 20.45 16.24
N GLY A 82 -10.31 19.53 16.88
CA GLY A 82 -10.17 19.23 18.30
C GLY A 82 -9.10 18.18 18.64
N LEU A 83 -9.18 17.67 19.87
CA LEU A 83 -8.25 16.65 20.38
C LEU A 83 -8.68 15.24 19.95
N GLY A 84 -7.70 14.38 19.64
CA GLY A 84 -7.90 12.97 19.30
C GLY A 84 -7.61 12.66 17.84
N TYR A 85 -8.34 11.71 17.27
CA TYR A 85 -8.19 11.30 15.88
C TYR A 85 -8.66 12.41 14.92
N ARG A 86 -7.74 12.92 14.11
CA ARG A 86 -7.96 13.98 13.11
C ARG A 86 -7.76 13.50 11.67
N GLY A 87 -7.45 12.21 11.50
CA GLY A 87 -7.35 11.57 10.20
C GLY A 87 -5.91 11.27 9.79
N PHE A 88 -5.74 11.03 8.50
CA PHE A 88 -4.45 10.82 7.87
C PHE A 88 -4.09 12.00 6.98
N LEU A 89 -2.84 12.44 7.07
CA LEU A 89 -2.22 13.34 6.12
C LEU A 89 -1.25 12.54 5.26
N VAL A 90 -1.50 12.52 3.96
CA VAL A 90 -0.59 11.95 2.97
C VAL A 90 0.08 13.09 2.25
N THR A 91 1.40 13.06 2.17
CA THR A 91 2.22 14.00 1.39
C THR A 91 2.90 13.23 0.30
N THR A 92 2.72 13.64 -0.95
CA THR A 92 3.43 13.08 -2.10
C THR A 92 4.41 14.12 -2.61
N THR A 93 5.68 13.74 -2.70
CA THR A 93 6.74 14.55 -3.30
C THR A 93 7.20 13.87 -4.58
N ASP A 94 7.11 14.58 -5.69
CA ASP A 94 7.69 14.15 -6.96
C ASP A 94 9.21 14.37 -6.93
N SER A 95 10.02 13.33 -7.15
CA SER A 95 11.48 13.46 -6.98
C SER A 95 12.17 14.21 -8.13
N GLU A 96 11.52 14.36 -9.28
CA GLU A 96 12.10 15.06 -10.44
C GLU A 96 11.83 16.57 -10.35
N SER A 97 10.57 16.95 -10.11
CA SER A 97 10.13 18.34 -10.03
C SER A 97 10.26 18.94 -8.63
N GLY A 98 10.29 18.10 -7.59
CA GLY A 98 10.18 18.54 -6.19
C GLY A 98 8.78 19.02 -5.80
N GLU A 99 7.80 18.96 -6.70
CA GLU A 99 6.44 19.40 -6.41
C GLU A 99 5.82 18.52 -5.33
N THR A 100 5.11 19.15 -4.40
CA THR A 100 4.46 18.46 -3.29
C THR A 100 2.94 18.61 -3.39
N SER A 101 2.24 17.48 -3.31
CA SER A 101 0.78 17.43 -3.14
C SER A 101 0.43 16.79 -1.80
N SER A 102 -0.78 17.05 -1.31
CA SER A 102 -1.25 16.47 -0.06
C SER A 102 -2.69 16.02 -0.12
N VAL A 103 -2.99 14.97 0.65
CA VAL A 103 -4.33 14.43 0.86
C VAL A 103 -4.60 14.36 2.35
N THR A 104 -5.71 14.95 2.79
CA THR A 104 -6.24 14.76 4.14
C THR A 104 -7.44 13.84 4.06
N ALA A 105 -7.40 12.70 4.76
CA ALA A 105 -8.49 11.74 4.86
C ALA A 105 -9.02 11.70 6.28
N TYR A 106 -10.29 12.03 6.49
CA TYR A 106 -10.92 12.03 7.81
C TYR A 106 -12.40 11.70 7.72
N LYS A 107 -12.81 10.61 8.35
CA LYS A 107 -14.19 10.14 8.38
C LYS A 107 -14.81 10.25 6.99
N GLY A 108 -14.11 9.66 6.00
CA GLY A 108 -14.47 9.53 4.58
C GLY A 108 -14.72 10.83 3.85
N LYS A 109 -14.27 11.94 4.42
CA LYS A 109 -14.06 13.20 3.72
C LYS A 109 -12.61 13.22 3.28
N ILE A 110 -12.39 13.53 2.02
CA ILE A 110 -11.06 13.65 1.45
C ILE A 110 -10.88 15.08 0.98
N ARG A 111 -9.75 15.69 1.34
CA ARG A 111 -9.29 16.96 0.77
C ARG A 111 -7.95 16.73 0.08
N TYR A 112 -7.92 16.93 -1.22
CA TYR A 112 -6.71 16.92 -2.03
C TYR A 112 -6.24 18.36 -2.24
N SER A 113 -4.94 18.62 -2.13
CA SER A 113 -4.31 19.93 -2.36
C SER A 113 -3.04 19.76 -3.18
N SER A 114 -2.92 20.48 -4.30
CA SER A 114 -1.70 20.55 -5.13
C SER A 114 -1.54 21.97 -5.64
N GLY A 115 -0.51 22.67 -5.20
CA GLY A 115 -0.39 24.12 -5.42
C GLY A 115 -1.64 24.87 -4.97
N GLU A 116 -2.25 25.65 -5.86
CA GLU A 116 -3.48 26.41 -5.61
C GLU A 116 -4.77 25.58 -5.77
N VAL A 117 -4.67 24.35 -6.26
CA VAL A 117 -5.82 23.51 -6.56
C VAL A 117 -6.21 22.71 -5.31
N VAL A 118 -7.45 22.92 -4.84
CA VAL A 118 -8.07 22.14 -3.78
C VAL A 118 -9.29 21.39 -4.31
N LYS A 119 -9.35 20.08 -4.08
CA LYS A 119 -10.49 19.23 -4.43
C LYS A 119 -11.03 18.54 -3.18
N TYR A 120 -12.33 18.33 -3.13
CA TYR A 120 -12.99 17.56 -2.08
C TYR A 120 -13.64 16.32 -2.70
N LEU A 121 -13.42 15.17 -2.08
CA LEU A 121 -13.99 13.89 -2.49
C LEU A 121 -14.72 13.25 -1.30
N THR A 122 -15.58 12.28 -1.58
CA THR A 122 -16.23 11.48 -0.53
C THR A 122 -15.96 10.00 -0.70
N ASP A 123 -15.53 9.38 0.39
CA ASP A 123 -15.29 7.95 0.52
C ASP A 123 -16.21 7.37 1.59
N LYS A 124 -17.45 7.07 1.20
CA LYS A 124 -18.47 6.49 2.09
C LYS A 124 -18.03 5.15 2.69
N GLY A 125 -17.17 4.41 1.97
CA GLY A 125 -16.69 3.10 2.38
C GLY A 125 -15.46 3.14 3.29
N ARG A 126 -14.88 4.33 3.53
CA ARG A 126 -13.66 4.54 4.32
C ARG A 126 -12.47 3.74 3.78
N ARG A 127 -12.47 3.44 2.48
CA ARG A 127 -11.46 2.64 1.78
C ARG A 127 -10.07 3.27 1.89
N VAL A 128 -9.98 4.59 1.75
CA VAL A 128 -8.72 5.34 1.88
C VAL A 128 -8.15 5.21 3.29
N GLU A 129 -8.96 5.48 4.32
CA GLU A 129 -8.51 5.41 5.72
C GLU A 129 -8.11 3.99 6.12
N LYS A 130 -8.83 2.97 5.65
CA LYS A 130 -8.50 1.55 5.88
C LYS A 130 -7.17 1.17 5.24
N LEU A 131 -6.99 1.51 3.96
CA LEU A 131 -5.73 1.25 3.25
C LEU A 131 -4.54 1.93 3.94
N LEU A 132 -4.72 3.18 4.39
CA LEU A 132 -3.68 3.90 5.11
C LEU A 132 -3.39 3.25 6.47
N LEU A 133 -4.40 2.86 7.25
CA LEU A 133 -4.19 2.15 8.52
C LEU A 133 -3.42 0.84 8.31
N GLU A 134 -3.85 0.02 7.35
CA GLU A 134 -3.21 -1.24 6.98
C GLU A 134 -1.74 -1.05 6.57
N SER A 135 -1.43 0.02 5.83
CA SER A 135 -0.08 0.33 5.39
C SER A 135 0.89 0.64 6.54
N GLY A 136 0.38 1.13 7.67
CA GLY A 136 1.17 1.41 8.86
C GLY A 136 1.68 0.13 9.53
N GLY A 137 0.89 -0.96 9.48
CA GLY A 137 1.25 -2.29 9.95
C GLY A 137 2.00 -2.29 11.28
N ALA A 138 3.14 -2.98 11.33
CA ALA A 138 3.97 -3.10 12.54
C ALA A 138 4.64 -1.80 13.02
N ARG A 139 4.54 -0.70 12.26
CA ARG A 139 5.09 0.62 12.64
C ARG A 139 4.17 1.40 13.57
N LEU A 140 2.91 0.96 13.69
CA LEU A 140 1.92 1.56 14.58
C LEU A 140 1.87 0.80 15.90
N ASP A 141 1.80 1.55 17.01
CA ASP A 141 1.50 0.95 18.30
C ASP A 141 0.12 0.26 18.24
N PRO A 142 -0.02 -0.98 18.74
CA PRO A 142 -1.29 -1.72 18.66
C PRO A 142 -2.47 -0.97 19.30
N SER A 143 -2.22 -0.18 20.34
CA SER A 143 -3.26 0.61 21.02
C SER A 143 -3.76 1.74 20.12
N ILE A 144 -2.85 2.39 19.37
CA ILE A 144 -3.21 3.42 18.39
C ILE A 144 -4.01 2.78 17.26
N HIS A 145 -3.53 1.65 16.73
CA HIS A 145 -4.21 0.92 15.66
C HIS A 145 -5.67 0.64 16.04
N ASN A 146 -5.91 0.04 17.21
CA ASN A 146 -7.26 -0.30 17.69
C ASN A 146 -8.15 0.94 17.93
N VAL A 147 -7.56 2.08 18.33
CA VAL A 147 -8.32 3.33 18.46
C VAL A 147 -8.76 3.83 17.09
N VAL A 148 -7.84 3.88 16.13
CA VAL A 148 -8.13 4.37 14.78
C VAL A 148 -9.10 3.45 14.05
N GLU A 149 -8.93 2.13 14.18
CA GLU A 149 -9.82 1.13 13.58
C GLU A 149 -11.30 1.38 13.94
N ARG A 150 -11.58 1.67 15.21
CA ARG A 150 -12.93 2.03 15.69
C ARG A 150 -13.44 3.36 15.15
N GLU A 151 -12.55 4.32 14.88
CA GLU A 151 -12.93 5.64 14.35
C GLU A 151 -13.24 5.61 12.84
N ILE A 152 -12.62 4.67 12.11
CA ILE A 152 -12.76 4.55 10.64
C ILE A 152 -13.81 3.52 10.24
N GLU A 153 -14.37 2.77 11.19
CA GLU A 153 -15.52 1.92 10.96
C GLU A 153 -16.76 2.80 10.64
N PRO A 154 -17.46 2.56 9.52
CA PRO A 154 -18.70 3.28 9.24
C PRO A 154 -19.73 2.94 10.33
N PRO A 155 -20.52 3.92 10.82
CA PRO A 155 -21.61 3.61 11.74
C PRO A 155 -22.57 2.61 11.08
N GLU A 156 -22.92 1.54 11.79
CA GLU A 156 -24.00 0.63 11.37
C GLU A 156 -25.27 1.46 11.12
N LYS A 157 -25.91 1.25 9.97
CA LYS A 157 -27.10 1.99 9.54
C LYS A 157 -28.36 1.51 10.22
#